data_AF-A0A6A6LEL7-F1
#
_entry.id   AF-A0A6A6LEL7-F1
#
_cell.length_a   1.000
_cell.length_b   1.000
_cell.length_c   1.000
_cell.angle_alpha   90.00
_cell.angle_beta   90.00
_cell.angle_gamma   90.00
#
_symmetry.space_group_name_H-M   'P 1'
#
loop_
_entity.id
_entity.type
_entity.pdbx_description
1 polymer ?
#
loop_
_entity_poly.entity_id
_entity_poly.type
_entity_poly.pdbx_seq_one_letter_code
_entity_poly.pdbx_strand_id
1 'polypeptide(L)'
;MSSLQLVFPLVLIFNLIFIIQHYSCDAQDLKRCRFDAIYQLGDSISDTGNSIVEIPQAYHARFPYGQTINKATGRPSDGLLMIDYIAQSAGLPLLEPYENPNSSFSHGVDFSVAGVTASTVKTLIKWHIPLPYSNNSLSVQVKWLKKHLSTFCNVKKDCHTKLKSALFMVGTIGANDYDFAFFQGKSIEDVKKVMVPRVMQTIKTAIQKVIDYGAFRVVVPGIFQLGCTPSLLTAFSSNNSVYDARGCLKDYNDFFMYHNNHLQVALQKIRKKNPHVRIIYGDIYGALQWVLDNLSNLG
;
A
#
# COMPACT_ATOMS: atom_id res chain seq x y z
N MET A 1 -64.81 -13.17 -7.56
CA MET A 1 -63.47 -13.72 -7.87
C MET A 1 -62.56 -12.60 -8.38
N SER A 2 -62.18 -11.63 -7.54
CA SER A 2 -61.53 -10.40 -8.04
C SER A 2 -60.66 -9.66 -7.02
N SER A 3 -60.15 -10.33 -5.99
CA SER A 3 -59.26 -9.70 -5.00
C SER A 3 -57.92 -10.42 -4.80
N LEU A 4 -57.71 -11.59 -5.40
CA LEU A 4 -56.48 -12.39 -5.21
C LEU A 4 -55.41 -12.20 -6.30
N GLN A 5 -55.72 -11.49 -7.39
CA GLN A 5 -54.78 -11.33 -8.52
C GLN A 5 -53.86 -10.09 -8.42
N LEU A 6 -54.12 -9.17 -7.48
CA LEU A 6 -53.33 -7.94 -7.30
C LEU A 6 -52.30 -8.01 -6.17
N VAL A 7 -52.32 -9.05 -5.33
CA VAL A 7 -51.34 -9.18 -4.21
C VAL A 7 -50.03 -9.80 -4.68
N PHE A 8 -50.06 -10.67 -5.69
CA PHE A 8 -48.89 -11.37 -6.21
C PHE A 8 -47.85 -10.48 -6.93
N PRO A 9 -48.22 -9.45 -7.72
CA PRO A 9 -47.25 -8.58 -8.38
C PRO A 9 -46.57 -7.62 -7.39
N LEU A 10 -47.27 -7.19 -6.34
CA LEU A 10 -46.75 -6.27 -5.33
C LEU A 10 -45.71 -6.93 -4.42
N VAL A 11 -45.87 -8.21 -4.09
CA VAL A 11 -44.87 -8.96 -3.32
C VAL A 11 -43.59 -9.21 -4.13
N LEU A 12 -43.69 -9.42 -5.45
CA LEU A 12 -42.52 -9.56 -6.33
C LEU A 12 -41.76 -8.24 -6.49
N ILE A 13 -42.44 -7.11 -6.61
CA ILE A 13 -41.80 -5.79 -6.68
C ILE A 13 -41.12 -5.44 -5.35
N PHE A 14 -41.73 -5.76 -4.20
CA PHE A 14 -41.12 -5.53 -2.89
C PHE A 14 -39.86 -6.39 -2.68
N ASN A 15 -39.85 -7.64 -3.19
CA ASN A 15 -38.66 -8.50 -3.15
C ASN A 15 -37.57 -8.07 -4.14
N LEU A 16 -37.92 -7.51 -5.31
CA LEU A 16 -36.92 -6.97 -6.25
C LEU A 16 -36.25 -5.70 -5.73
N ILE A 17 -36.95 -4.86 -4.94
CA ILE A 17 -36.36 -3.67 -4.31
C ILE A 17 -35.35 -4.07 -3.21
N PHE A 18 -35.53 -5.22 -2.54
CA PHE A 18 -34.53 -5.76 -1.61
C PHE A 18 -33.33 -6.46 -2.28
N ILE A 19 -33.43 -6.80 -3.57
CA ILE A 19 -32.32 -7.38 -4.36
C ILE A 19 -31.45 -6.29 -5.01
N ILE A 20 -31.93 -5.05 -5.07
CA ILE A 20 -31.05 -3.88 -5.18
C ILE A 20 -30.46 -3.63 -3.78
N GLN A 21 -29.76 -4.62 -3.23
CA GLN A 21 -28.63 -4.30 -2.38
C GLN A 21 -27.74 -3.46 -3.27
N HIS A 22 -27.76 -2.15 -3.03
CA HIS A 22 -26.62 -1.32 -3.34
C HIS A 22 -25.40 -2.14 -2.94
N TYR A 23 -24.54 -2.45 -3.90
CA TYR A 23 -23.12 -2.67 -3.63
C TYR A 23 -22.54 -1.33 -3.13
N SER A 24 -23.14 -0.75 -2.09
CA SER A 24 -22.43 0.10 -1.18
C SER A 24 -21.40 -0.84 -0.59
N CYS A 25 -20.16 -0.69 -1.05
CA CYS A 25 -19.01 -1.09 -0.27
C CYS A 25 -19.16 -0.31 1.04
N ASP A 26 -19.90 -0.90 1.97
CA ASP A 26 -20.23 -0.30 3.24
C ASP A 26 -18.90 -0.32 3.98
N ALA A 27 -18.13 0.74 3.78
CA ALA A 27 -16.77 0.87 4.25
C ALA A 27 -16.69 0.81 5.78
N GLN A 28 -17.75 0.48 6.52
CA GLN A 28 -17.73 0.30 7.97
C GLN A 28 -17.29 -1.09 8.46
N ASP A 29 -16.87 -2.00 7.58
CA ASP A 29 -16.51 -3.37 7.99
C ASP A 29 -15.33 -3.42 8.98
N LEU A 30 -14.36 -2.50 8.88
CA LEU A 30 -13.16 -2.52 9.74
C LEU A 30 -13.39 -1.98 11.16
N LYS A 31 -14.46 -1.21 11.43
CA LYS A 31 -14.79 -0.77 12.81
C LYS A 31 -14.93 -1.96 13.77
N ARG A 32 -15.41 -3.10 13.27
CA ARG A 32 -15.55 -4.35 14.05
C ARG A 32 -14.21 -4.90 14.53
N CYS A 33 -13.12 -4.59 13.83
CA CYS A 33 -11.77 -4.97 14.23
C CYS A 33 -11.26 -4.16 15.44
N ARG A 34 -11.90 -3.02 15.76
CA ARG A 34 -11.57 -2.14 16.88
C ARG A 34 -10.08 -1.79 16.93
N PHE A 35 -9.55 -1.31 15.81
CA PHE A 35 -8.22 -0.75 15.77
C PHE A 35 -8.21 0.57 16.56
N ASP A 36 -7.19 0.78 17.38
CA ASP A 36 -6.95 2.03 18.12
C ASP A 36 -5.92 2.92 17.43
N ALA A 37 -4.98 2.30 16.70
CA ALA A 37 -3.99 2.99 15.90
C ALA A 37 -3.66 2.25 14.60
N ILE A 38 -3.21 3.00 13.60
CA ILE A 38 -2.65 2.45 12.35
C ILE A 38 -1.23 3.00 12.16
N TYR A 39 -0.27 2.11 11.94
CA TYR A 39 1.10 2.47 11.62
C TYR A 39 1.43 2.03 10.20
N GLN A 40 1.82 2.97 9.35
CA GLN A 40 2.02 2.75 7.93
C GLN A 40 3.48 3.00 7.55
N LEU A 41 4.10 2.05 6.85
CA LEU A 41 5.43 2.19 6.24
C LEU A 41 5.28 1.88 4.75
N GLY A 42 5.95 2.62 3.88
CA GLY A 42 5.77 2.43 2.44
C GLY A 42 6.35 3.54 1.58
N ASP A 43 5.82 3.66 0.39
CA ASP A 43 6.22 4.63 -0.63
C ASP A 43 5.08 5.61 -0.95
N SER A 44 5.05 6.10 -2.20
CA SER A 44 4.08 7.10 -2.67
C SER A 44 2.62 6.66 -2.61
N ILE A 45 2.33 5.35 -2.59
CA ILE A 45 0.95 4.86 -2.53
C ILE A 45 0.32 5.07 -1.14
N SER A 46 1.15 5.33 -0.13
CA SER A 46 0.70 5.58 1.24
C SER A 46 1.24 6.87 1.84
N ASP A 47 2.08 7.66 1.16
CA ASP A 47 2.62 8.91 1.74
C ASP A 47 1.55 9.99 1.94
N THR A 48 1.24 10.31 3.20
CA THR A 48 0.27 11.34 3.58
C THR A 48 0.84 12.76 3.65
N GLY A 49 2.14 12.94 3.41
CA GLY A 49 2.79 14.25 3.34
C GLY A 49 4.23 14.32 3.85
N ASN A 50 4.90 13.22 4.17
CA ASN A 50 6.29 13.23 4.62
C ASN A 50 7.24 13.80 3.55
N SER A 51 7.06 13.38 2.29
CA SER A 51 7.94 13.81 1.20
C SER A 51 7.91 15.31 0.93
N ILE A 52 6.80 16.01 1.20
CA ILE A 52 6.70 17.45 0.99
C ILE A 52 7.32 18.26 2.13
N VAL A 53 7.61 17.64 3.29
CA VAL A 53 8.41 18.26 4.35
C VAL A 53 9.87 18.34 3.92
N GLU A 54 10.39 17.25 3.32
CA GLU A 54 11.76 17.20 2.78
C GLU A 54 11.89 17.99 1.46
N ILE A 55 10.87 17.92 0.60
CA ILE A 55 10.85 18.53 -0.72
C ILE A 55 9.58 19.39 -0.88
N PRO A 56 9.55 20.62 -0.33
CA PRO A 56 8.37 21.49 -0.42
C PRO A 56 7.93 21.82 -1.85
N GLN A 57 8.82 21.67 -2.84
CA GLN A 57 8.56 21.94 -4.25
C GLN A 57 8.11 20.72 -5.06
N ALA A 58 7.92 19.56 -4.42
CA ALA A 58 7.46 18.36 -5.08
C ALA A 58 6.15 18.60 -5.85
N TYR A 59 5.94 17.87 -6.94
CA TYR A 59 4.75 18.06 -7.79
C TYR A 59 3.46 17.85 -7.00
N HIS A 60 3.43 16.89 -6.08
CA HIS A 60 2.29 16.58 -5.23
C HIS A 60 2.10 17.51 -4.02
N ALA A 61 2.94 18.54 -3.88
CA ALA A 61 2.75 19.61 -2.91
C ALA A 61 1.79 20.72 -3.38
N ARG A 62 1.27 20.62 -4.63
CA ARG A 62 0.44 21.64 -5.28
C ARG A 62 -0.67 21.02 -6.13
N PHE A 63 -1.66 21.83 -6.48
CA PHE A 63 -2.70 21.43 -7.45
C PHE A 63 -2.06 20.95 -8.77
N PRO A 64 -2.64 19.93 -9.44
CA PRO A 64 -3.96 19.34 -9.20
C PRO A 64 -4.04 18.28 -8.08
N TYR A 65 -2.94 17.98 -7.40
CA TYR A 65 -2.97 17.02 -6.29
C TYR A 65 -3.84 17.53 -5.14
N GLY A 66 -4.66 16.62 -4.57
CA GLY A 66 -5.65 16.95 -3.56
C GLY A 66 -6.86 17.76 -4.04
N GLN A 67 -7.14 17.83 -5.35
CA GLN A 67 -8.34 18.49 -5.89
C GLN A 67 -9.65 18.00 -5.26
N THR A 68 -9.81 16.69 -5.02
CA THR A 68 -11.06 16.13 -4.48
C THR A 68 -11.24 16.40 -2.98
N ILE A 69 -10.17 16.83 -2.31
CA ILE A 69 -10.16 17.27 -0.91
C ILE A 69 -9.88 18.78 -0.78
N ASN A 70 -9.91 19.51 -1.90
CA ASN A 70 -9.69 20.96 -2.03
C ASN A 70 -8.37 21.49 -1.43
N LYS A 71 -7.35 20.64 -1.31
CA LYS A 71 -6.04 21.02 -0.77
C LYS A 71 -4.96 19.98 -1.10
N ALA A 72 -3.84 20.43 -1.66
CA ALA A 72 -2.65 19.60 -1.76
C ALA A 72 -2.07 19.34 -0.36
N THR A 73 -2.11 18.09 0.11
CA THR A 73 -1.54 17.70 1.41
C THR A 73 -0.19 17.00 1.30
N GLY A 74 0.32 16.81 0.08
CA GLY A 74 1.47 15.95 -0.17
C GLY A 74 1.14 14.48 -0.43
N ARG A 75 -0.15 14.13 -0.58
CA ARG A 75 -0.56 12.82 -1.10
C ARG A 75 -0.30 12.79 -2.61
N PRO A 76 0.40 11.77 -3.15
CA PRO A 76 0.58 11.58 -4.61
C PRO A 76 -0.70 11.11 -5.32
N SER A 77 -1.83 11.74 -4.99
CA SER A 77 -3.15 11.48 -5.54
C SER A 77 -3.89 12.81 -5.68
N ASP A 78 -4.95 12.78 -6.48
CA ASP A 78 -5.88 13.89 -6.60
C ASP A 78 -6.77 14.01 -5.34
N GLY A 79 -6.64 13.07 -4.39
CA GLY A 79 -7.38 13.01 -3.14
C GLY A 79 -6.73 12.11 -2.09
N LEU A 80 -7.57 11.29 -1.47
CA LEU A 80 -7.21 10.33 -0.45
C LEU A 80 -6.47 9.11 -1.05
N LEU A 81 -5.62 8.49 -0.24
CA LEU A 81 -4.90 7.26 -0.56
C LEU A 81 -5.61 6.03 0.02
N MET A 82 -5.19 4.83 -0.39
CA MET A 82 -5.73 3.57 0.14
C MET A 82 -5.71 3.51 1.67
N ILE A 83 -4.63 4.00 2.29
CA ILE A 83 -4.50 4.02 3.76
C ILE A 83 -5.51 4.94 4.44
N ASP A 84 -5.90 6.04 3.79
CA ASP A 84 -6.93 6.96 4.31
C ASP A 84 -8.30 6.29 4.32
N TYR A 85 -8.65 5.57 3.25
CA TYR A 85 -9.90 4.81 3.21
C TYR A 85 -9.91 3.67 4.24
N ILE A 86 -8.77 3.02 4.49
CA ILE A 86 -8.63 2.03 5.57
C ILE A 86 -8.85 2.69 6.94
N ALA A 87 -8.28 3.86 7.19
CA ALA A 87 -8.46 4.59 8.44
C ALA A 87 -9.92 5.02 8.66
N GLN A 88 -10.55 5.62 7.65
CA GLN A 88 -11.98 5.97 7.68
C GLN A 88 -12.85 4.74 7.93
N SER A 89 -12.51 3.63 7.26
CA SER A 89 -13.22 2.36 7.41
C SER A 89 -13.12 1.77 8.82
N ALA A 90 -11.97 1.94 9.46
CA ALA A 90 -11.73 1.56 10.84
C ALA A 90 -12.39 2.51 11.85
N GLY A 91 -12.92 3.66 11.41
CA GLY A 91 -13.45 4.70 12.29
C GLY A 91 -12.37 5.53 12.98
N LEU A 92 -11.18 5.60 12.39
CA LEU A 92 -10.04 6.38 12.89
C LEU A 92 -9.87 7.68 12.08
N PRO A 93 -9.23 8.72 12.64
CA PRO A 93 -8.82 9.88 11.86
C PRO A 93 -7.79 9.49 10.79
N LEU A 94 -7.62 10.36 9.79
CA LEU A 94 -6.59 10.17 8.77
C LEU A 94 -5.20 10.16 9.40
N LEU A 95 -4.29 9.37 8.83
CA LEU A 95 -2.93 9.28 9.33
C LEU A 95 -2.16 10.55 8.98
N GLU A 96 -1.47 11.06 10.00
CA GLU A 96 -0.60 12.21 9.88
C GLU A 96 0.84 11.78 9.54
N PRO A 97 1.57 12.58 8.71
CA PRO A 97 2.95 12.28 8.34
C PRO A 97 3.90 12.49 9.52
N TYR A 98 4.77 11.50 9.76
CA TYR A 98 5.76 11.50 10.85
C TYR A 98 6.68 12.73 10.89
N GLU A 99 7.12 13.24 9.74
CA GLU A 99 8.08 14.35 9.65
C GLU A 99 7.43 15.73 9.88
N ASN A 100 6.09 15.85 9.89
CA ASN A 100 5.43 17.11 10.17
C ASN A 100 5.43 17.41 11.69
N PRO A 101 6.07 18.50 12.15
CA PRO A 101 6.20 18.81 13.58
C PRO A 101 4.86 19.14 14.25
N ASN A 102 3.82 19.48 13.49
CA ASN A 102 2.49 19.82 14.02
C ASN A 102 1.53 18.62 14.09
N SER A 103 1.99 17.43 13.70
CA SER A 103 1.14 16.26 13.63
C SER A 103 0.86 15.63 15.00
N SER A 104 -0.34 15.06 15.14
CA SER A 104 -0.75 14.31 16.32
C SER A 104 -0.72 12.81 16.03
N PHE A 105 -0.04 12.06 16.88
CA PHE A 105 0.19 10.62 16.69
C PHE A 105 -0.67 9.75 17.61
N SER A 106 -1.77 10.30 18.12
CA SER A 106 -2.67 9.63 19.07
C SER A 106 -3.33 8.36 18.52
N HIS A 107 -3.56 8.28 17.21
CA HIS A 107 -4.21 7.15 16.54
C HIS A 107 -3.29 6.50 15.49
N GLY A 108 -1.98 6.55 15.75
CA GLY A 108 -0.97 6.04 14.83
C GLY A 108 -0.37 7.11 13.92
N VAL A 109 0.45 6.67 12.96
CA VAL A 109 1.39 7.53 12.21
C VAL A 109 1.69 6.93 10.83
N ASP A 110 1.82 7.79 9.83
CA ASP A 110 2.39 7.41 8.53
C ASP A 110 3.89 7.73 8.43
N PHE A 111 4.70 6.70 8.19
CA PHE A 111 6.14 6.79 7.96
C PHE A 111 6.51 6.67 6.48
N SER A 112 5.54 6.51 5.58
CA SER A 112 5.77 6.35 4.14
C SER A 112 6.29 7.63 3.53
N VAL A 113 7.14 7.50 2.50
CA VAL A 113 7.71 8.65 1.78
C VAL A 113 7.64 8.40 0.29
N ALA A 114 7.10 9.35 -0.47
CA ALA A 114 6.95 9.23 -1.91
C ALA A 114 8.30 9.03 -2.62
N GLY A 115 8.34 8.10 -3.58
CA GLY A 115 9.51 7.84 -4.42
C GLY A 115 10.66 7.09 -3.74
N VAL A 116 10.51 6.65 -2.49
CA VAL A 116 11.56 5.90 -1.79
C VAL A 116 11.57 4.42 -2.14
N THR A 117 12.69 3.78 -1.86
CA THR A 117 12.96 2.37 -2.14
C THR A 117 13.02 1.55 -0.85
N ALA A 118 12.89 0.24 -0.97
CA ALA A 118 13.25 -0.67 0.11
C ALA A 118 14.76 -0.59 0.38
N SER A 119 15.58 -0.55 -0.68
CA SER A 119 17.03 -0.50 -0.60
C SER A 119 17.55 0.85 -0.13
N THR A 120 18.75 0.87 0.47
CA THR A 120 19.40 2.14 0.84
C THR A 120 19.99 2.83 -0.38
N VAL A 121 20.17 4.16 -0.31
CA VAL A 121 20.87 4.94 -1.35
C VAL A 121 22.25 4.33 -1.68
N LYS A 122 23.01 3.93 -0.66
CA LYS A 122 24.30 3.24 -0.83
C LYS A 122 24.18 1.95 -1.65
N THR A 123 23.07 1.24 -1.54
CA THR A 123 22.82 0.01 -2.32
C THR A 123 22.47 0.32 -3.76
N LEU A 124 21.61 1.33 -3.99
CA LEU A 124 21.23 1.78 -5.34
C LEU A 124 22.45 2.26 -6.14
N ILE A 125 23.33 3.06 -5.51
CA ILE A 125 24.59 3.51 -6.12
C ILE A 125 25.46 2.32 -6.55
N LYS A 126 25.56 1.28 -5.70
CA LYS A 126 26.30 0.04 -6.05
C LYS A 126 25.68 -0.73 -7.22
N TRP A 127 24.38 -0.59 -7.44
CA TRP A 127 23.71 -1.16 -8.60
C TRP A 127 23.77 -0.23 -9.83
N HIS A 128 24.46 0.91 -9.75
CA HIS A 128 24.52 1.92 -10.80
C HIS A 128 23.12 2.49 -11.13
N ILE A 129 22.34 2.77 -10.07
CA ILE A 129 21.03 3.43 -10.15
C ILE A 129 21.17 4.80 -9.44
N PRO A 130 21.41 5.89 -10.21
CA PRO A 130 21.70 7.20 -9.64
C PRO A 130 20.41 7.97 -9.32
N LEU A 131 19.77 7.66 -8.18
CA LEU A 131 18.60 8.41 -7.72
C LEU A 131 18.57 8.51 -6.18
N PRO A 132 18.84 9.69 -5.60
CA PRO A 132 18.39 10.00 -4.25
C PRO A 132 17.63 11.32 -4.22
N TYR A 133 16.31 11.27 -4.40
CA TYR A 133 15.46 12.37 -3.95
C TYR A 133 15.36 12.41 -2.41
N SER A 134 15.61 11.27 -1.75
CA SER A 134 15.55 11.12 -0.30
C SER A 134 16.36 9.91 0.18
N ASN A 135 16.84 9.94 1.43
CA ASN A 135 17.47 8.79 2.10
C ASN A 135 16.47 7.99 2.97
N ASN A 136 15.17 8.25 2.84
CA ASN A 136 14.11 7.68 3.68
C ASN A 136 13.66 6.26 3.25
N SER A 137 14.64 5.41 2.92
CA SER A 137 14.41 3.99 2.60
C SER A 137 13.57 3.28 3.67
N LEU A 138 13.00 2.11 3.35
CA LEU A 138 12.23 1.30 4.32
C LEU A 138 12.97 1.09 5.65
N SER A 139 14.29 0.91 5.60
CA SER A 139 15.11 0.73 6.81
C SER A 139 15.17 1.97 7.71
N VAL A 140 15.02 3.16 7.13
CA VAL A 140 14.92 4.44 7.86
C VAL A 140 13.53 4.59 8.45
N GLN A 141 12.48 4.27 7.70
CA GLN A 141 11.10 4.29 8.22
C GLN A 141 10.93 3.33 9.41
N VAL A 142 11.57 2.16 9.40
CA VAL A 142 11.60 1.25 10.57
C VAL A 142 12.30 1.89 11.78
N LYS A 143 13.33 2.72 11.57
CA LYS A 143 13.97 3.48 12.67
C LYS A 143 13.06 4.57 13.20
N TRP A 144 12.32 5.27 12.34
CA TRP A 144 11.30 6.24 12.76
C TRP A 144 10.22 5.57 13.59
N LEU A 145 9.70 4.43 13.14
CA LEU A 145 8.76 3.63 13.92
C LEU A 145 9.34 3.28 15.29
N LYS A 146 10.57 2.75 15.35
CA LYS A 146 11.21 2.42 16.63
C LYS A 146 11.29 3.64 17.56
N LYS A 147 11.74 4.78 17.04
CA LYS A 147 11.84 6.04 17.79
C LYS A 147 10.48 6.49 18.32
N HIS A 148 9.46 6.45 17.47
CA HIS A 148 8.09 6.81 17.84
C HIS A 148 7.55 5.90 18.95
N LEU A 149 7.64 4.57 18.79
CA LEU A 149 7.14 3.61 19.78
C LEU A 149 7.84 3.78 21.15
N SER A 150 9.14 4.06 21.15
CA SER A 150 9.91 4.32 22.39
C SER A 150 9.43 5.52 23.21
N THR A 151 8.60 6.39 22.65
CA THR A 151 8.02 7.52 23.42
C THR A 151 6.92 7.08 24.39
N PHE A 152 6.26 5.94 24.13
CA PHE A 152 5.15 5.46 24.97
C PHE A 152 5.23 3.97 25.34
N CYS A 153 6.12 3.18 24.74
CA CYS A 153 6.40 1.81 25.16
C CYS A 153 7.90 1.48 24.98
N ASN A 154 8.58 1.08 26.07
CA ASN A 154 10.03 0.81 26.05
C ASN A 154 10.39 -0.64 26.44
N VAL A 155 9.44 -1.36 27.01
CA VAL A 155 9.62 -2.75 27.44
C VAL A 155 8.80 -3.63 26.51
N LYS A 156 9.37 -4.73 26.00
CA LYS A 156 8.69 -5.62 25.04
C LYS A 156 7.29 -6.03 25.49
N LYS A 157 7.12 -6.39 26.76
CA LYS A 157 5.81 -6.78 27.34
C LYS A 157 4.80 -5.62 27.34
N ASP A 158 5.26 -4.41 27.62
CA ASP A 158 4.44 -3.20 27.58
C ASP A 158 4.02 -2.87 26.14
N CYS A 159 4.95 -2.88 25.19
CA CYS A 159 4.65 -2.67 23.77
C CYS A 159 3.64 -3.67 23.22
N HIS A 160 3.79 -4.97 23.51
CA HIS A 160 2.80 -5.97 23.08
C HIS A 160 1.40 -5.70 23.62
N THR A 161 1.29 -5.17 24.84
CA THR A 161 -0.01 -4.87 25.45
C THR A 161 -0.62 -3.64 24.79
N LYS A 162 0.16 -2.57 24.65
CA LYS A 162 -0.27 -1.29 24.07
C LYS A 162 -0.56 -1.36 22.57
N LEU A 163 0.11 -2.25 21.84
CA LEU A 163 0.00 -2.39 20.38
C LEU A 163 -0.88 -3.56 19.95
N LYS A 164 -1.56 -4.24 20.89
CA LYS A 164 -2.36 -5.45 20.60
C LYS A 164 -3.51 -5.19 19.63
N SER A 165 -4.08 -3.99 19.70
CA SER A 165 -5.20 -3.57 18.85
C SER A 165 -4.75 -2.77 17.63
N ALA A 166 -3.49 -2.36 17.55
CA ALA A 166 -2.99 -1.58 16.42
C ALA A 166 -2.87 -2.41 15.14
N LEU A 167 -3.07 -1.75 14.00
CA LEU A 167 -2.82 -2.29 12.66
C LEU A 167 -1.49 -1.77 12.13
N PHE A 168 -0.63 -2.67 11.68
CA PHE A 168 0.62 -2.32 11.02
C PHE A 168 0.53 -2.65 9.53
N MET A 169 0.78 -1.65 8.69
CA MET A 169 0.89 -1.80 7.24
C MET A 169 2.37 -1.67 6.87
N VAL A 170 2.93 -2.71 6.24
CA VAL A 170 4.34 -2.71 5.80
C VAL A 170 4.37 -2.83 4.28
N GLY A 171 4.27 -1.68 3.63
CA GLY A 171 4.20 -1.51 2.18
C GLY A 171 2.99 -0.67 1.76
N THR A 172 2.87 -0.33 0.47
CA THR A 172 3.68 -0.86 -0.64
C THR A 172 5.11 -0.36 -0.63
N ILE A 173 6.06 -1.23 -0.96
CA ILE A 173 7.48 -0.88 -1.03
C ILE A 173 8.23 -1.90 -1.87
N GLY A 174 9.29 -1.46 -2.55
CA GLY A 174 10.15 -2.32 -3.37
C GLY A 174 9.93 -2.19 -4.87
N ALA A 175 8.76 -1.69 -5.31
CA ALA A 175 8.49 -1.41 -6.72
C ALA A 175 9.46 -0.38 -7.30
N ASN A 176 9.65 0.74 -6.58
CA ASN A 176 10.58 1.80 -6.98
C ASN A 176 12.01 1.29 -7.19
N ASP A 177 12.47 0.29 -6.41
CA ASP A 177 13.80 -0.31 -6.61
C ASP A 177 13.93 -0.86 -8.04
N TYR A 178 12.89 -1.52 -8.53
CA TYR A 178 12.88 -2.16 -9.85
C TYR A 178 12.58 -1.17 -10.97
N ASP A 179 11.61 -0.28 -10.79
CA ASP A 179 11.26 0.73 -11.78
C ASP A 179 12.46 1.63 -12.10
N PHE A 180 13.17 2.10 -11.08
CA PHE A 180 14.39 2.87 -11.28
C PHE A 180 15.48 2.08 -12.01
N ALA A 181 15.59 0.78 -11.79
CA ALA A 181 16.49 -0.07 -12.55
C ALA A 181 16.08 -0.18 -14.02
N PHE A 182 14.79 -0.38 -14.29
CA PHE A 182 14.25 -0.48 -15.64
C PHE A 182 14.41 0.82 -16.42
N PHE A 183 14.15 1.98 -15.80
CA PHE A 183 14.36 3.29 -16.44
C PHE A 183 15.85 3.57 -16.75
N GLN A 184 16.76 2.91 -16.03
CA GLN A 184 18.20 2.94 -16.34
C GLN A 184 18.62 1.90 -17.39
N GLY A 185 17.66 1.24 -18.06
CA GLY A 185 17.91 0.28 -19.13
C GLY A 185 18.37 -1.10 -18.67
N LYS A 186 18.22 -1.44 -17.37
CA LYS A 186 18.55 -2.79 -16.89
C LYS A 186 17.51 -3.81 -17.37
N SER A 187 17.98 -4.99 -17.78
CA SER A 187 17.11 -6.06 -18.22
C SER A 187 16.26 -6.63 -17.07
N ILE A 188 15.07 -7.14 -17.39
CA ILE A 188 14.20 -7.83 -16.42
C ILE A 188 14.96 -8.98 -15.73
N GLU A 189 15.76 -9.74 -16.48
CA GLU A 189 16.51 -10.88 -15.93
C GLU A 189 17.61 -10.44 -14.94
N ASP A 190 18.35 -9.36 -15.25
CA ASP A 190 19.36 -8.83 -14.33
C ASP A 190 18.72 -8.31 -13.04
N VAL A 191 17.61 -7.56 -13.15
CA VAL A 191 16.89 -7.06 -11.97
C VAL A 191 16.34 -8.22 -11.15
N LYS A 192 15.76 -9.23 -11.81
CA LYS A 192 15.23 -10.44 -11.17
C LYS A 192 16.32 -11.20 -10.40
N LYS A 193 17.49 -11.38 -11.01
CA LYS A 193 18.61 -12.13 -10.43
C LYS A 193 19.32 -11.37 -9.31
N VAL A 194 19.57 -10.07 -9.52
CA VAL A 194 20.41 -9.27 -8.62
C VAL A 194 19.57 -8.58 -7.54
N MET A 195 18.45 -7.98 -7.90
CA MET A 195 17.76 -7.04 -7.02
C MET A 195 16.66 -7.71 -6.22
N VAL A 196 15.82 -8.56 -6.83
CA VAL A 196 14.68 -9.19 -6.14
C VAL A 196 15.08 -9.89 -4.83
N PRO A 197 16.12 -10.74 -4.77
CA PRO A 197 16.51 -11.40 -3.51
C PRO A 197 16.93 -10.41 -2.41
N ARG A 198 17.58 -9.30 -2.79
CA ARG A 198 18.10 -8.29 -1.85
C ARG A 198 16.98 -7.38 -1.33
N VAL A 199 16.11 -6.90 -2.22
CA VAL A 199 14.90 -6.14 -1.87
C VAL A 199 14.00 -6.98 -0.96
N MET A 200 13.74 -8.23 -1.34
CA MET A 200 12.93 -9.15 -0.53
C MET A 200 13.53 -9.40 0.85
N GLN A 201 14.85 -9.48 0.96
CA GLN A 201 15.52 -9.62 2.25
C GLN A 201 15.36 -8.36 3.13
N THR A 202 15.38 -7.17 2.54
CA THR A 202 15.11 -5.92 3.26
C THR A 202 13.67 -5.87 3.77
N ILE A 203 12.68 -6.21 2.92
CA ILE A 203 11.26 -6.27 3.31
C ILE A 203 11.04 -7.27 4.44
N LYS A 204 11.59 -8.49 4.33
CA LYS A 204 11.54 -9.51 5.40
C LYS A 204 12.12 -9.00 6.71
N THR A 205 13.23 -8.27 6.64
CA THR A 205 13.89 -7.70 7.83
C THR A 205 13.01 -6.62 8.47
N ALA A 206 12.40 -5.75 7.66
CA ALA A 206 11.46 -4.74 8.15
C ALA A 206 10.25 -5.37 8.84
N ILE A 207 9.61 -6.36 8.22
CA ILE A 207 8.47 -7.09 8.80
C ILE A 207 8.86 -7.72 10.15
N GLN A 208 10.02 -8.39 10.21
CA GLN A 208 10.47 -8.98 11.47
C GLN A 208 10.74 -7.92 12.54
N LYS A 209 11.29 -6.76 12.18
CA LYS A 209 11.50 -5.65 13.13
C LYS A 209 10.19 -5.09 13.67
N VAL A 210 9.19 -4.90 12.80
CA VAL A 210 7.85 -4.46 13.20
C VAL A 210 7.24 -5.43 14.22
N ILE A 211 7.37 -6.75 13.98
CA ILE A 211 6.96 -7.79 14.93
C ILE A 211 7.75 -7.71 16.23
N ASP A 212 9.08 -7.58 16.16
CA ASP A 212 9.95 -7.49 17.33
C ASP A 212 9.61 -6.26 18.21
N TYR A 213 9.08 -5.19 17.60
CA TYR A 213 8.62 -3.99 18.29
C TYR A 213 7.22 -4.10 18.91
N GLY A 214 6.54 -5.23 18.74
CA GLY A 214 5.30 -5.55 19.45
C GLY A 214 4.06 -5.69 18.57
N ALA A 215 4.19 -5.56 17.25
CA ALA A 215 3.07 -5.65 16.33
C ALA A 215 2.35 -7.01 16.42
N PHE A 216 1.03 -6.96 16.59
CA PHE A 216 0.18 -8.16 16.63
C PHE A 216 -0.59 -8.40 15.33
N ARG A 217 -0.96 -7.34 14.60
CA ARG A 217 -1.70 -7.40 13.33
C ARG A 217 -0.88 -6.68 12.26
N VAL A 218 -0.42 -7.43 11.27
CA VAL A 218 0.45 -6.93 10.21
C VAL A 218 -0.16 -7.27 8.86
N VAL A 219 -0.39 -6.26 8.03
CA VAL A 219 -0.74 -6.42 6.62
C VAL A 219 0.46 -6.03 5.79
N VAL A 220 0.79 -6.85 4.80
CA VAL A 220 1.90 -6.63 3.88
C VAL A 220 1.33 -6.69 2.47
N PRO A 221 1.03 -5.54 1.84
CA PRO A 221 0.54 -5.53 0.48
C PRO A 221 1.63 -5.97 -0.50
N GLY A 222 1.22 -6.64 -1.58
CA GLY A 222 2.07 -6.88 -2.74
C GLY A 222 2.27 -5.62 -3.57
N ILE A 223 2.83 -5.80 -4.76
CA ILE A 223 2.92 -4.76 -5.78
C ILE A 223 1.77 -4.97 -6.77
N PHE A 224 1.07 -3.91 -7.15
CA PHE A 224 -0.01 -3.97 -8.14
C PHE A 224 0.52 -4.13 -9.58
N GLN A 225 -0.36 -4.21 -10.57
CA GLN A 225 -0.01 -4.37 -11.99
C GLN A 225 0.66 -3.12 -12.57
N LEU A 226 1.92 -2.91 -12.25
CA LEU A 226 2.66 -1.72 -12.70
C LEU A 226 2.87 -1.68 -14.21
N GLY A 227 2.86 -2.83 -14.91
CA GLY A 227 2.89 -2.87 -16.37
C GLY A 227 1.66 -2.24 -17.04
N CYS A 228 0.59 -1.96 -16.27
CA CYS A 228 -0.59 -1.23 -16.73
C CYS A 228 -0.50 0.29 -16.47
N THR A 229 0.55 0.78 -15.80
CA THR A 229 0.63 2.21 -15.47
C THR A 229 1.07 3.06 -16.65
N PRO A 230 0.56 4.30 -16.78
CA PRO A 230 0.97 5.20 -17.85
C PRO A 230 2.48 5.43 -17.93
N SER A 231 3.19 5.45 -16.79
CA SER A 231 4.65 5.65 -16.76
C SER A 231 5.41 4.52 -17.44
N LEU A 232 5.11 3.26 -17.10
CA LEU A 232 5.76 2.11 -17.73
C LEU A 232 5.31 1.95 -19.19
N LEU A 233 4.02 2.14 -19.48
CA LEU A 233 3.49 2.07 -20.84
C LEU A 233 4.16 3.09 -21.77
N THR A 234 4.39 4.31 -21.29
CA THR A 234 5.05 5.37 -22.06
C THR A 234 6.54 5.07 -22.24
N ALA A 235 7.24 4.67 -21.19
CA ALA A 235 8.70 4.49 -21.23
C ALA A 235 9.14 3.25 -22.03
N PHE A 236 8.33 2.19 -22.00
CA PHE A 236 8.65 0.90 -22.62
C PHE A 236 7.70 0.56 -23.77
N SER A 237 7.08 1.58 -24.38
CA SER A 237 6.20 1.39 -25.53
C SER A 237 6.97 0.71 -26.66
N SER A 238 6.44 -0.40 -27.16
CA SER A 238 7.03 -1.16 -28.28
C SER A 238 5.94 -1.65 -29.23
N ASN A 239 6.25 -2.61 -30.09
CA ASN A 239 5.29 -3.25 -30.99
C ASN A 239 4.15 -3.96 -30.21
N ASN A 240 3.04 -4.29 -30.88
CA ASN A 240 1.86 -4.85 -30.21
C ASN A 240 2.09 -6.19 -29.47
N SER A 241 3.21 -6.89 -29.70
CA SER A 241 3.47 -8.21 -29.12
C SER A 241 3.82 -8.19 -27.63
N VAL A 242 4.17 -7.02 -27.08
CA VAL A 242 4.58 -6.88 -25.67
C VAL A 242 3.40 -6.64 -24.71
N TYR A 243 2.20 -6.41 -25.26
CA TYR A 243 1.01 -6.08 -24.47
C TYR A 243 0.08 -7.29 -24.31
N ASP A 244 -0.58 -7.38 -23.15
CA ASP A 244 -1.67 -8.33 -22.93
C ASP A 244 -3.01 -7.83 -23.49
N ALA A 245 -4.08 -8.61 -23.34
CA ALA A 245 -5.41 -8.27 -23.84
C ALA A 245 -6.01 -6.99 -23.21
N ARG A 246 -5.43 -6.50 -22.10
CA ARG A 246 -5.83 -5.26 -21.41
C ARG A 246 -4.92 -4.08 -21.76
N GLY A 247 -3.97 -4.28 -22.69
CA GLY A 247 -3.03 -3.24 -23.11
C GLY A 247 -1.89 -3.02 -22.11
N CYS A 248 -1.66 -3.96 -21.18
CA CYS A 248 -0.58 -3.85 -20.20
C CYS A 248 0.69 -4.57 -20.65
N LEU A 249 1.86 -4.08 -20.26
CA LEU A 249 3.15 -4.73 -20.55
C LEU A 249 3.27 -6.08 -19.84
N LYS A 250 3.20 -7.17 -20.61
CA LYS A 250 3.11 -8.53 -20.09
C LYS A 250 4.33 -8.91 -19.25
N ASP A 251 5.53 -8.69 -19.76
CA ASP A 251 6.76 -9.13 -19.09
C ASP A 251 7.01 -8.39 -17.77
N TYR A 252 6.57 -7.12 -17.67
CA TYR A 252 6.64 -6.35 -16.43
C TYR A 252 5.61 -6.86 -15.42
N ASN A 253 4.37 -7.13 -15.84
CA ASN A 253 3.37 -7.73 -14.98
C ASN A 253 3.79 -9.12 -14.49
N ASP A 254 4.41 -9.95 -15.34
CA ASP A 254 5.00 -11.25 -14.98
C ASP A 254 6.12 -11.07 -13.94
N PHE A 255 6.94 -10.01 -14.06
CA PHE A 255 7.97 -9.67 -13.08
C PHE A 255 7.40 -9.26 -11.72
N PHE A 256 6.36 -8.42 -11.66
CA PHE A 256 5.75 -8.03 -10.38
C PHE A 256 4.97 -9.19 -9.73
N MET A 257 4.38 -10.07 -10.52
CA MET A 257 3.86 -11.36 -10.05
C MET A 257 4.95 -12.23 -9.44
N TYR A 258 6.13 -12.29 -10.08
CA TYR A 258 7.28 -12.98 -9.52
C TYR A 258 7.70 -12.40 -8.15
N HIS A 259 7.77 -11.07 -8.01
CA HIS A 259 8.00 -10.45 -6.70
C HIS A 259 6.94 -10.86 -5.67
N ASN A 260 5.66 -10.77 -6.03
CA ASN A 260 4.54 -11.09 -5.15
C ASN A 260 4.56 -12.55 -4.69
N ASN A 261 4.91 -13.49 -5.58
CA ASN A 261 5.08 -14.89 -5.21
C ASN A 261 6.20 -15.08 -4.19
N HIS A 262 7.34 -14.40 -4.37
CA HIS A 262 8.43 -14.41 -3.40
C HIS A 262 8.02 -13.80 -2.06
N LEU A 263 7.22 -12.73 -2.07
CA LEU A 263 6.67 -12.10 -0.87
C LEU A 263 5.76 -13.07 -0.11
N GLN A 264 4.82 -13.72 -0.80
CA GLN A 264 3.91 -14.68 -0.18
C GLN A 264 4.66 -15.87 0.45
N VAL A 265 5.67 -16.42 -0.23
CA VAL A 265 6.53 -17.47 0.33
C VAL A 265 7.30 -16.97 1.56
N ALA A 266 7.79 -15.73 1.54
CA ALA A 266 8.45 -15.13 2.69
C ALA A 266 7.49 -14.97 3.87
N LEU A 267 6.27 -14.48 3.63
CA LEU A 267 5.24 -14.32 4.65
C LEU A 267 4.82 -15.66 5.26
N GLN A 268 4.72 -16.73 4.48
CA GLN A 268 4.49 -18.09 5.00
C GLN A 268 5.58 -18.51 6.00
N LYS A 269 6.85 -18.23 5.69
CA LYS A 269 7.98 -18.54 6.59
C LYS A 269 7.96 -17.67 7.86
N ILE A 270 7.62 -16.39 7.73
CA ILE A 270 7.54 -15.46 8.88
C ILE A 270 6.38 -15.85 9.80
N ARG A 271 5.20 -16.22 9.25
CA ARG A 271 4.06 -16.72 10.03
C ARG A 271 4.42 -17.95 10.87
N LYS A 272 5.13 -18.92 10.28
CA LYS A 272 5.60 -20.12 11.01
C LYS A 272 6.51 -19.77 12.19
N LYS A 273 7.36 -18.74 12.05
CA LYS A 273 8.26 -18.28 13.12
C LYS A 273 7.55 -17.44 14.19
N ASN A 274 6.43 -16.81 13.84
CA ASN A 274 5.71 -15.87 14.69
C ASN A 274 4.23 -16.28 14.82
N PRO A 275 3.90 -17.46 15.40
CA PRO A 275 2.54 -18.00 15.43
C PRO A 275 1.55 -17.15 16.25
N HIS A 276 2.07 -16.25 17.09
CA HIS A 276 1.30 -15.32 17.89
C HIS A 276 0.93 -14.02 17.15
N VAL A 277 1.39 -13.82 15.91
CA VAL A 277 1.12 -12.61 15.11
C VAL A 277 0.17 -12.95 13.97
N ARG A 278 -0.82 -12.10 13.73
CA ARG A 278 -1.70 -12.16 12.55
C ARG A 278 -1.05 -11.40 11.41
N ILE A 279 -0.46 -12.13 10.46
CA ILE A 279 0.19 -11.56 9.29
C ILE A 279 -0.66 -11.85 8.06
N ILE A 280 -1.10 -10.84 7.33
CA ILE A 280 -1.97 -10.96 6.15
C ILE A 280 -1.23 -10.42 4.92
N TYR A 281 -1.39 -11.09 3.79
CA TYR A 281 -0.93 -10.58 2.49
C TYR A 281 -2.06 -9.73 1.90
N GLY A 282 -1.75 -8.51 1.48
CA GLY A 282 -2.69 -7.64 0.78
C GLY A 282 -2.56 -7.83 -0.73
N ASP A 283 -3.53 -8.49 -1.36
CA ASP A 283 -3.53 -8.73 -2.81
C ASP A 283 -4.05 -7.52 -3.58
N ILE A 284 -3.23 -6.46 -3.62
CA ILE A 284 -3.56 -5.26 -4.40
C ILE A 284 -3.36 -5.47 -5.91
N TYR A 285 -2.66 -6.54 -6.32
CA TYR A 285 -2.53 -6.92 -7.72
C TYR A 285 -3.88 -7.42 -8.25
N GLY A 286 -4.49 -8.37 -7.54
CA GLY A 286 -5.82 -8.88 -7.84
C GLY A 286 -6.91 -7.82 -7.71
N ALA A 287 -6.79 -6.92 -6.73
CA ALA A 287 -7.70 -5.79 -6.61
C ALA A 287 -7.70 -4.88 -7.85
N LEU A 288 -6.51 -4.50 -8.35
CA LEU A 288 -6.41 -3.72 -9.59
C LEU A 288 -6.86 -4.52 -10.81
N GLN A 289 -6.60 -5.83 -10.86
CA GLN A 289 -7.09 -6.70 -11.93
C GLN A 289 -8.60 -6.64 -12.02
N TRP A 290 -9.27 -6.81 -10.87
CA TRP A 290 -10.72 -6.77 -10.79
C TRP A 290 -11.27 -5.42 -11.27
N VAL A 291 -10.64 -4.31 -10.90
CA VAL A 291 -11.04 -2.97 -11.40
C VAL A 291 -10.94 -2.90 -12.92
N LEU A 292 -9.81 -3.34 -13.50
CA LEU A 292 -9.59 -3.33 -14.95
C LEU A 292 -10.58 -4.23 -15.70
N ASP A 293 -10.93 -5.37 -15.12
CA ASP A 293 -11.89 -6.31 -15.72
C ASP A 293 -13.36 -5.84 -15.59
N ASN A 294 -13.62 -4.83 -14.74
CA ASN A 294 -14.96 -4.32 -14.44
C ASN A 294 -15.13 -2.82 -14.75
N LEU A 295 -14.24 -2.21 -15.54
CA LEU A 295 -14.24 -0.77 -15.82
C LEU A 295 -15.62 -0.23 -16.22
N SER A 296 -16.33 -0.92 -17.11
CA SER A 296 -17.65 -0.51 -17.59
C SER A 296 -18.71 -0.37 -16.48
N ASN A 297 -18.48 -0.99 -15.32
CA ASN A 297 -19.41 -0.98 -14.19
C ASN A 297 -19.03 0.02 -13.09
N LEU A 298 -17.85 0.66 -13.19
CA LEU A 298 -17.28 1.50 -12.14
C LEU A 298 -17.37 3.01 -12.41
N GLY A 299 -17.91 3.40 -13.59
CA GLY A 299 -18.04 4.79 -14.04
C GLY A 299 -16.89 5.22 -14.92
#